data_AF-A0A6S6PAI4-F1
#
_entry.id   AF-A0A6S6PAI4-F1
#
_cell.length_a   1.000
_cell.length_b   1.000
_cell.length_c   1.000
_cell.angle_alpha   90.00
_cell.angle_beta   90.00
_cell.angle_gamma   90.00
#
_symmetry.space_group_name_H-M   'P 1'
#
loop_
_entity.id
_entity.type
_entity.pdbx_description
1 polymer ?
#
loop_
_entity_poly.entity_id
_entity_poly.type
_entity_poly.pdbx_seq_one_letter_code
_entity_poly.pdbx_strand_id
1 'polypeptide(L)'
;MAAVTGSGRDEPRGVRPLRDTLSQLRLRELLTEVQDRIEQIVEGRDRLDGLVEAMLVVTAGLELDVTLRTIVQTAIQLVDARYGALGVRGHSHELVEFVYEGIDDETRELIGHLPEGRGVLGVLIDDPHPIRVDDIRHHSASVGFPPNHPPMRTFLGVPVRIRDEVFGNLYLTDKVGGQPFSEDDEVLVQALAAAAGIAIDNARLYEQAQARQAWIAATRDIATEMLSGANPATVFRGVVERALSLTGADGTLVAVPGDADAPDELTVVEAAGVLSAADHTVVPDESPIGRAFRDRAPARLDHLAVGTTEYGPALVLPMRAADTVAGVLVAVRPPGGRRFTPEQLDVAVTFADQVALAWQLATSQRRMQKLEILTDRDRIARDLHDHVIQRLFAVGLSLQGTLARVRDADVQQRLAGNVDDLQAVIQEIRTAIFDLHGGAPGATRLRQRLDEAIAQFAGAGLHTTTRFVGPLSVVDATLADHAEAVVREAVSNAVRHAKASELTVRVSVADDLCVEVADDGRGIDEPVTESGLRNLRARAEAAGGGLTVEKRDGGGTLLRWCVPLP
;
A
#
# COMPACT_ATOMS: atom_id res chain seq x y z
N MET A 1 113.15 -24.03 17.20
CA MET A 1 114.46 -24.40 16.60
C MET A 1 114.68 -25.89 16.79
N ALA A 2 114.41 -26.68 15.74
CA ALA A 2 114.98 -27.98 15.40
C ALA A 2 114.08 -28.59 14.32
N ALA A 3 114.46 -28.35 13.06
CA ALA A 3 113.92 -29.04 11.91
C ALA A 3 114.69 -30.34 11.71
N VAL A 4 114.03 -31.45 11.40
CA VAL A 4 114.60 -32.52 10.58
C VAL A 4 113.52 -33.11 9.68
N THR A 5 113.82 -33.06 8.40
CA THR A 5 113.14 -33.59 7.23
C THR A 5 113.46 -35.07 7.00
N GLY A 6 112.49 -35.84 6.47
CA GLY A 6 112.71 -36.59 5.24
C GLY A 6 112.66 -38.12 5.23
N SER A 7 112.04 -38.62 4.15
CA SER A 7 111.92 -39.99 3.62
C SER A 7 110.86 -40.88 4.28
N GLY A 8 109.88 -41.47 3.58
CA GLY A 8 109.73 -41.74 2.16
C GLY A 8 109.57 -43.25 2.00
N ARG A 9 108.33 -43.73 1.77
CA ARG A 9 108.04 -45.04 1.19
C ARG A 9 106.62 -45.09 0.63
N ASP A 10 106.54 -45.70 -0.53
CA ASP A 10 105.45 -45.71 -1.50
C ASP A 10 104.56 -46.97 -1.34
N GLU A 11 103.35 -46.86 -1.89
CA GLU A 11 102.31 -47.88 -2.19
C GLU A 11 101.47 -48.52 -1.06
N PRO A 12 100.22 -49.01 -1.32
CA PRO A 12 99.52 -49.10 -2.63
C PRO A 12 98.10 -48.49 -2.69
N ARG A 13 97.64 -48.25 -3.93
CA ARG A 13 96.24 -47.96 -4.31
C ARG A 13 95.31 -49.10 -3.87
N GLY A 14 94.60 -48.90 -2.76
CA GLY A 14 93.50 -49.75 -2.31
C GLY A 14 92.16 -49.26 -2.86
N VAL A 15 91.51 -50.09 -3.68
CA VAL A 15 90.13 -49.96 -4.15
C VAL A 15 89.19 -49.67 -2.97
N ARG A 16 88.55 -48.50 -2.94
CA ARG A 16 87.42 -48.24 -2.01
C ARG A 16 86.34 -49.29 -2.28
N PRO A 17 85.78 -49.98 -1.26
CA PRO A 17 84.79 -51.01 -1.52
C PRO A 17 83.54 -50.34 -2.07
N LEU A 18 83.09 -50.77 -3.26
CA LEU A 18 81.83 -50.36 -3.91
C LEU A 18 80.61 -50.34 -2.96
N ARG A 19 80.64 -51.13 -1.88
CA ARG A 19 79.60 -51.17 -0.83
C ARG A 19 79.45 -49.86 -0.05
N ASP A 20 80.53 -49.14 0.24
CA ASP A 20 80.44 -47.86 0.98
C ASP A 20 79.91 -46.73 0.08
N THR A 21 80.27 -46.75 -1.20
CA THR A 21 79.79 -45.78 -2.18
C THR A 21 78.32 -46.00 -2.51
N LEU A 22 77.88 -47.26 -2.63
CA LEU A 22 76.48 -47.64 -2.78
C LEU A 22 75.64 -47.30 -1.53
N SER A 23 76.20 -47.46 -0.33
CA SER A 23 75.51 -47.10 0.92
C SER A 23 75.37 -45.58 1.08
N GLN A 24 76.37 -44.79 0.66
CA GLN A 24 76.29 -43.33 0.65
C GLN A 24 75.36 -42.76 -0.42
N LEU A 25 75.30 -43.37 -1.60
CA LEU A 25 74.33 -43.02 -2.65
C LEU A 25 72.90 -43.34 -2.18
N ARG A 26 72.68 -44.52 -1.59
CA ARG A 26 71.38 -44.93 -1.05
C ARG A 26 70.94 -44.09 0.15
N LEU A 27 71.87 -43.64 0.99
CA LEU A 27 71.58 -42.71 2.08
C LEU A 27 71.23 -41.32 1.54
N ARG A 28 71.89 -40.83 0.49
CA ARG A 28 71.52 -39.57 -0.17
C ARG A 28 70.15 -39.65 -0.81
N GLU A 29 69.86 -40.72 -1.54
CA GLU A 29 68.53 -40.96 -2.12
C GLU A 29 67.45 -41.00 -1.04
N LEU A 30 67.68 -41.69 0.08
CA LEU A 30 66.74 -41.72 1.20
C LEU A 30 66.58 -40.36 1.89
N LEU A 31 67.65 -39.57 2.02
CA LEU A 31 67.57 -38.22 2.60
C LEU A 31 66.83 -37.25 1.67
N THR A 32 67.02 -37.37 0.36
CA THR A 32 66.25 -36.61 -0.63
C THR A 32 64.78 -37.05 -0.62
N GLU A 33 64.49 -38.34 -0.58
CA GLU A 33 63.11 -38.84 -0.49
C GLU A 33 62.42 -38.38 0.80
N VAL A 34 63.14 -38.34 1.93
CA VAL A 34 62.61 -37.80 3.20
C VAL A 34 62.43 -36.28 3.13
N GLN A 35 63.36 -35.54 2.51
CA GLN A 35 63.19 -34.09 2.30
C GLN A 35 61.97 -33.79 1.43
N ASP A 36 61.83 -34.48 0.29
CA ASP A 36 60.68 -34.35 -0.61
C ASP A 36 59.37 -34.66 0.15
N ARG A 37 59.37 -35.70 1.00
CA ARG A 37 58.19 -36.03 1.83
C ARG A 37 57.88 -34.97 2.87
N ILE A 38 58.88 -34.37 3.49
CA ILE A 38 58.69 -33.29 4.47
C ILE A 38 58.16 -32.05 3.77
N GLU A 39 58.70 -31.68 2.60
CA GLU A 39 58.19 -30.57 1.79
C GLU A 39 56.73 -30.81 1.39
N GLN A 40 56.38 -32.02 0.92
CA GLN A 40 54.99 -32.38 0.62
C GLN A 40 54.06 -32.29 1.83
N ILE A 41 54.51 -32.68 3.02
CA ILE A 41 53.72 -32.58 4.26
C ILE A 41 53.53 -31.13 4.68
N VAL A 42 54.57 -30.30 4.55
CA VAL A 42 54.52 -28.86 4.87
C VAL A 42 53.58 -28.15 3.89
N GLU A 43 53.72 -28.38 2.58
CA GLU A 43 52.80 -27.83 1.56
C GLU A 43 51.35 -28.28 1.80
N GLY A 44 51.14 -29.55 2.13
CA GLY A 44 49.80 -30.06 2.45
C GLY A 44 49.20 -29.39 3.70
N ARG A 45 50.02 -29.09 4.71
CA ARG A 45 49.59 -28.39 5.92
C ARG A 45 49.29 -26.92 5.64
N ASP A 46 50.15 -26.23 4.90
CA ASP A 46 49.94 -24.82 4.53
C ASP A 46 48.66 -24.67 3.70
N ARG A 47 48.36 -25.63 2.80
CA ARG A 47 47.09 -25.69 2.06
C ARG A 47 45.88 -25.94 2.97
N LEU A 48 46.00 -26.81 3.97
CA LEU A 48 44.92 -27.06 4.94
C LEU A 48 44.66 -25.84 5.83
N ASP A 49 45.72 -25.19 6.33
CA ASP A 49 45.62 -23.98 7.14
C ASP A 49 44.98 -22.85 6.33
N GLY A 50 45.38 -22.68 5.06
CA GLY A 50 44.75 -21.76 4.11
C GLY A 50 43.27 -22.06 3.83
N LEU A 51 42.89 -23.34 3.72
CA LEU A 51 41.48 -23.76 3.59
C LEU A 51 40.65 -23.42 4.83
N VAL A 52 41.18 -23.65 6.02
CA VAL A 52 40.50 -23.34 7.29
C VAL A 52 40.32 -21.83 7.44
N GLU A 53 41.33 -21.04 7.13
CA GLU A 53 41.25 -19.58 7.13
C GLU A 53 40.21 -19.09 6.11
N ALA A 54 40.21 -19.63 4.90
CA ALA A 54 39.22 -19.33 3.87
C ALA A 54 37.79 -19.62 4.35
N MET A 55 37.58 -20.82 4.92
CA MET A 55 36.28 -21.22 5.47
C MET A 55 35.80 -20.28 6.57
N LEU A 56 36.69 -19.80 7.44
CA LEU A 56 36.33 -18.88 8.52
C LEU A 56 35.90 -17.51 7.99
N VAL A 57 36.62 -16.95 7.01
CA VAL A 57 36.27 -15.65 6.39
C VAL A 57 34.90 -15.73 5.69
N VAL A 58 34.63 -16.84 5.01
CA VAL A 58 33.37 -17.07 4.30
C VAL A 58 32.16 -17.14 5.23
N THR A 59 32.34 -17.65 6.46
CA THR A 59 31.25 -17.70 7.45
C THR A 59 30.98 -16.37 8.16
N ALA A 60 31.91 -15.40 8.10
CA ALA A 60 31.82 -14.14 8.84
C ALA A 60 31.20 -12.98 8.03
N GLY A 61 31.20 -13.08 6.70
CA GLY A 61 30.69 -12.03 5.81
C GLY A 61 29.16 -12.08 5.67
N LEU A 62 28.50 -10.94 5.90
CA LEU A 62 27.08 -10.74 5.55
C LEU A 62 26.89 -10.10 4.17
N GLU A 63 27.95 -9.55 3.58
CA GLU A 63 27.94 -8.97 2.23
C GLU A 63 28.37 -10.04 1.22
N LEU A 64 27.43 -10.43 0.36
CA LEU A 64 27.60 -11.52 -0.59
C LEU A 64 28.75 -11.24 -1.57
N ASP A 65 28.74 -10.07 -2.24
CA ASP A 65 29.76 -9.65 -3.20
C ASP A 65 31.20 -9.75 -2.65
N VAL A 66 31.41 -9.25 -1.42
CA VAL A 66 32.72 -9.27 -0.76
C VAL A 66 33.13 -10.71 -0.47
N THR A 67 32.21 -11.51 0.05
CA THR A 67 32.44 -12.91 0.39
C THR A 67 32.79 -13.73 -0.86
N LEU A 68 32.03 -13.58 -1.95
CA LEU A 68 32.28 -14.28 -3.20
C LEU A 68 33.61 -13.87 -3.84
N ARG A 69 33.97 -12.59 -3.79
CA ARG A 69 35.28 -12.13 -4.27
C ARG A 69 36.42 -12.74 -3.49
N THR A 70 36.32 -12.78 -2.16
CA THR A 70 37.31 -13.45 -1.32
C THR A 70 37.44 -14.93 -1.68
N ILE A 71 36.33 -15.64 -1.90
CA ILE A 71 36.35 -17.05 -2.31
C ILE A 71 37.11 -17.24 -3.62
N VAL A 72 36.83 -16.42 -4.64
CA VAL A 72 37.51 -16.51 -5.93
C VAL A 72 39.02 -16.23 -5.77
N GLN A 73 39.38 -15.19 -5.02
CA GLN A 73 40.78 -14.87 -4.75
C GLN A 73 41.52 -15.99 -4.01
N THR A 74 40.88 -16.58 -2.99
CA THR A 74 41.47 -17.70 -2.25
C THR A 74 41.59 -18.94 -3.12
N ALA A 75 40.58 -19.23 -3.94
CA ALA A 75 40.63 -20.35 -4.88
C ALA A 75 41.79 -20.19 -5.88
N ILE A 76 41.99 -18.98 -6.41
CA ILE A 76 43.13 -18.65 -7.29
C ILE A 76 44.47 -18.93 -6.62
N GLN A 77 44.64 -18.47 -5.38
CA GLN A 77 45.90 -18.61 -4.63
C GLN A 77 46.18 -20.06 -4.22
N LEU A 78 45.14 -20.81 -3.85
CA LEU A 78 45.30 -22.15 -3.28
C LEU A 78 45.73 -23.20 -4.33
N VAL A 79 45.31 -23.04 -5.58
CA VAL A 79 45.65 -23.97 -6.68
C VAL A 79 46.53 -23.34 -7.77
N ASP A 80 47.12 -22.18 -7.47
CA ASP A 80 47.99 -21.43 -8.37
C ASP A 80 47.37 -21.18 -9.75
N ALA A 81 46.13 -20.69 -9.80
CA ALA A 81 45.48 -20.28 -11.06
C ALA A 81 45.85 -18.83 -11.43
N ARG A 82 45.70 -18.45 -12.70
CA ARG A 82 45.86 -17.05 -13.13
C ARG A 82 44.55 -16.28 -13.13
N TYR A 83 43.46 -16.97 -13.45
CA TYR A 83 42.13 -16.37 -13.50
C TYR A 83 41.13 -17.23 -12.76
N GLY A 84 40.13 -16.58 -12.17
CA GLY A 84 39.04 -17.24 -11.49
C GLY A 84 37.73 -16.48 -11.69
N ALA A 85 36.62 -17.20 -11.68
CA ALA A 85 35.30 -16.61 -11.73
C ALA A 85 34.27 -17.47 -10.99
N LEU A 86 33.33 -16.83 -10.33
CA LEU A 86 32.18 -17.47 -9.69
C LEU A 86 30.90 -16.81 -10.21
N GLY A 87 30.02 -17.64 -10.78
CA GLY A 87 28.70 -17.21 -11.23
C GLY A 87 27.61 -17.76 -10.33
N VAL A 88 26.72 -16.89 -9.84
CA VAL A 88 25.52 -17.27 -9.07
C VAL A 88 24.32 -17.35 -10.02
N ARG A 89 23.59 -18.45 -9.96
CA ARG A 89 22.47 -18.75 -10.86
C ARG A 89 21.19 -18.08 -10.37
N GLY A 90 20.45 -17.47 -11.32
CA GLY A 90 19.09 -17.00 -11.10
C GLY A 90 18.04 -18.10 -11.23
N HIS A 91 16.78 -17.72 -11.42
CA HIS A 91 15.65 -18.67 -11.58
C HIS A 91 15.60 -19.31 -13.00
N SER A 92 16.62 -19.09 -13.85
CA SER A 92 16.73 -19.57 -15.24
C SER A 92 18.19 -19.97 -15.55
N HIS A 93 18.62 -19.96 -16.83
CA HIS A 93 20.04 -20.06 -17.22
C HIS A 93 20.79 -18.73 -17.06
N GLU A 94 20.12 -17.68 -16.58
CA GLU A 94 20.74 -16.37 -16.33
C GLU A 94 21.56 -16.38 -15.02
N LEU A 95 22.67 -15.67 -15.04
CA LEU A 95 23.47 -15.37 -13.85
C LEU A 95 22.92 -14.10 -13.19
N VAL A 96 22.63 -14.17 -11.89
CA VAL A 96 22.23 -13.00 -11.08
C VAL A 96 23.43 -12.25 -10.54
N GLU A 97 24.55 -12.93 -10.38
CA GLU A 97 25.80 -12.35 -9.92
C GLU A 97 26.98 -13.04 -10.61
N PHE A 98 28.03 -12.29 -10.90
CA PHE A 98 29.24 -12.83 -11.52
C PHE A 98 30.46 -12.08 -11.00
N VAL A 99 31.26 -12.77 -10.21
CA VAL A 99 32.50 -12.26 -9.63
C VAL A 99 33.66 -12.90 -10.37
N TYR A 100 34.68 -12.11 -10.73
CA TYR A 100 35.86 -12.59 -11.43
C TYR A 100 37.12 -11.90 -10.89
N GLU A 101 38.25 -12.56 -11.09
CA GLU A 101 39.57 -12.11 -10.67
C GLU A 101 40.63 -12.51 -11.71
N GLY A 102 41.67 -11.68 -11.82
CA GLY A 102 42.77 -11.85 -12.78
C GLY A 102 42.59 -11.13 -14.12
N ILE A 103 41.45 -10.47 -14.35
CA ILE A 103 41.19 -9.62 -15.52
C ILE A 103 41.01 -8.18 -15.03
N ASP A 104 41.74 -7.22 -15.61
CA ASP A 104 41.60 -5.79 -15.28
C ASP A 104 40.31 -5.17 -15.86
N ASP A 105 39.88 -4.05 -15.28
CA ASP A 105 38.62 -3.40 -15.61
C ASP A 105 38.55 -2.92 -17.08
N GLU A 106 39.67 -2.45 -17.64
CA GLU A 106 39.75 -2.00 -19.03
C GLU A 106 39.52 -3.17 -19.99
N THR A 107 40.16 -4.31 -19.74
CA THR A 107 39.94 -5.56 -20.49
C THR A 107 38.51 -6.06 -20.31
N ARG A 108 37.94 -5.97 -19.10
CA ARG A 108 36.56 -6.37 -18.84
C ARG A 108 35.58 -5.56 -19.69
N GLU A 109 35.71 -4.24 -19.74
CA GLU A 109 34.82 -3.38 -20.53
C GLU A 109 34.85 -3.76 -22.02
N LEU A 110 36.03 -4.09 -22.55
CA LEU A 110 36.22 -4.50 -23.95
C LEU A 110 35.59 -5.86 -24.30
N ILE A 111 35.44 -6.77 -23.34
CA ILE A 111 34.80 -8.08 -23.53
C ILE A 111 33.27 -7.94 -23.71
N GLY A 112 32.65 -6.94 -23.08
CA GLY A 112 31.22 -6.64 -23.24
C GLY A 112 30.29 -7.48 -22.35
N HIS A 113 29.34 -8.21 -22.95
CA HIS A 113 28.29 -8.95 -22.24
C HIS A 113 28.83 -10.06 -21.29
N LEU A 114 28.04 -10.41 -20.28
CA LEU A 114 28.32 -11.52 -19.37
C LEU A 114 28.11 -12.88 -20.05
N PRO A 115 28.70 -13.96 -19.51
CA PRO A 115 28.51 -15.30 -20.05
C PRO A 115 27.03 -15.73 -19.98
N GLU A 116 26.48 -16.20 -21.11
CA GLU A 116 25.08 -16.65 -21.21
C GLU A 116 24.90 -18.15 -20.88
N GLY A 117 25.83 -18.75 -20.13
CA GLY A 117 25.78 -20.18 -19.79
C GLY A 117 25.94 -21.11 -21.00
N ARG A 118 26.61 -20.66 -22.07
CA ARG A 118 26.90 -21.49 -23.26
C ARG A 118 28.26 -22.17 -23.14
N GLY A 119 28.41 -23.26 -23.90
CA GLY A 119 29.65 -24.00 -24.02
C GLY A 119 30.07 -24.76 -22.76
N VAL A 120 31.36 -24.82 -22.46
CA VAL A 120 31.88 -25.59 -21.30
C VAL A 120 31.28 -25.11 -19.96
N LEU A 121 31.04 -23.81 -19.82
CA LEU A 121 30.37 -23.26 -18.63
C LEU A 121 28.93 -23.75 -18.48
N GLY A 122 28.23 -23.96 -19.61
CA GLY A 122 26.87 -24.50 -19.64
C GLY A 122 26.78 -25.96 -19.19
N VAL A 123 27.82 -26.76 -19.49
CA VAL A 123 27.85 -28.18 -19.09
C VAL A 123 27.77 -28.33 -17.57
N LEU A 124 28.46 -27.49 -16.80
CA LEU A 124 28.38 -27.49 -15.33
C LEU A 124 27.01 -27.09 -14.78
N ILE A 125 26.20 -26.36 -15.58
CA ILE A 125 24.82 -25.98 -15.20
C ILE A 125 23.87 -27.16 -15.46
N ASP A 126 24.05 -27.87 -16.57
CA ASP A 126 23.17 -28.96 -17.01
C ASP A 126 23.52 -30.30 -16.34
N ASP A 127 24.80 -30.55 -16.10
CA ASP A 127 25.38 -31.74 -15.47
C ASP A 127 26.36 -31.31 -14.36
N PRO A 128 25.90 -31.15 -13.11
CA PRO A 128 26.65 -30.53 -12.02
C PRO A 128 27.69 -31.47 -11.43
N HIS A 129 28.68 -31.83 -12.24
CA HIS A 129 29.88 -32.57 -11.87
C HIS A 129 31.14 -31.74 -12.15
N PRO A 130 32.19 -31.88 -11.33
CA PRO A 130 33.48 -31.24 -11.58
C PRO A 130 34.00 -31.54 -12.99
N ILE A 131 34.49 -30.51 -13.67
CA ILE A 131 35.11 -30.62 -14.99
C ILE A 131 36.54 -30.14 -14.88
N ARG A 132 37.49 -31.06 -15.14
CA ARG A 132 38.91 -30.78 -15.16
C ARG A 132 39.48 -31.14 -16.53
N VAL A 133 40.01 -30.15 -17.24
CA VAL A 133 40.55 -30.33 -18.60
C VAL A 133 41.86 -29.59 -18.80
N ASP A 134 42.79 -30.24 -19.50
CA ASP A 134 44.12 -29.70 -19.78
C ASP A 134 44.10 -28.57 -20.83
N ASP A 135 43.09 -28.60 -21.71
CA ASP A 135 42.85 -27.58 -22.73
C ASP A 135 41.35 -27.43 -23.01
N ILE A 136 40.75 -26.36 -22.50
CA ILE A 136 39.34 -26.03 -22.62
C ILE A 136 38.89 -25.84 -24.08
N ARG A 137 39.82 -25.53 -24.99
CA ARG A 137 39.52 -25.34 -26.42
C ARG A 137 39.23 -26.67 -27.13
N HIS A 138 39.69 -27.78 -26.55
CA HIS A 138 39.47 -29.13 -27.09
C HIS A 138 38.23 -29.80 -26.50
N HIS A 139 37.57 -29.22 -25.49
CA HIS A 139 36.35 -29.76 -24.94
C HIS A 139 35.24 -29.77 -26.01
N SER A 140 34.44 -30.84 -26.09
CA SER A 140 33.41 -31.01 -27.12
C SER A 140 32.35 -29.90 -27.11
N ALA A 141 32.06 -29.37 -25.93
CA ALA A 141 31.17 -28.23 -25.73
C ALA A 141 31.84 -26.86 -25.91
N SER A 142 33.10 -26.77 -26.34
CA SER A 142 33.79 -25.48 -26.46
C SER A 142 33.19 -24.64 -27.60
N VAL A 143 32.80 -23.40 -27.30
CA VAL A 143 32.24 -22.44 -28.26
C VAL A 143 33.23 -21.31 -28.61
N GLY A 144 34.46 -21.40 -28.11
CA GLY A 144 35.46 -20.35 -28.19
C GLY A 144 35.25 -19.24 -27.16
N PHE A 145 36.06 -18.19 -27.27
CA PHE A 145 36.02 -17.02 -26.40
C PHE A 145 35.46 -15.80 -27.16
N PRO A 146 34.73 -14.89 -26.49
CA PRO A 146 34.27 -13.66 -27.11
C PRO A 146 35.45 -12.76 -27.52
N PRO A 147 35.22 -11.77 -28.41
CA PRO A 147 36.24 -10.80 -28.78
C PRO A 147 36.88 -10.15 -27.54
N ASN A 148 38.18 -9.88 -27.59
CA ASN A 148 38.98 -9.27 -26.52
C ASN A 148 39.14 -10.11 -25.23
N HIS A 149 38.53 -11.29 -25.14
CA HIS A 149 38.71 -12.16 -23.99
C HIS A 149 40.09 -12.84 -24.02
N PRO A 150 40.83 -12.90 -22.89
CA PRO A 150 42.12 -13.58 -22.82
C PRO A 150 41.99 -15.05 -23.24
N PRO A 151 42.93 -15.59 -24.05
CA PRO A 151 42.94 -17.01 -24.36
C PRO A 151 43.30 -17.79 -23.09
N MET A 152 42.47 -18.76 -22.74
CA MET A 152 42.69 -19.66 -21.60
C MET A 152 42.89 -21.10 -22.08
N ARG A 153 43.65 -21.88 -21.33
CA ARG A 153 43.99 -23.27 -21.68
C ARG A 153 43.53 -24.27 -20.62
N THR A 154 44.22 -24.38 -19.50
CA THR A 154 43.84 -25.34 -18.44
C THR A 154 42.60 -24.84 -17.74
N PHE A 155 41.64 -25.72 -17.43
CA PHE A 155 40.38 -25.36 -16.79
C PHE A 155 40.00 -26.35 -15.70
N LEU A 156 39.57 -25.81 -14.57
CA LEU A 156 38.93 -26.52 -13.49
C LEU A 156 37.62 -25.79 -13.15
N GLY A 157 36.50 -26.44 -13.38
CA GLY A 157 35.18 -25.93 -13.01
C GLY A 157 34.51 -26.87 -12.02
N VAL A 158 33.95 -26.31 -10.95
CA VAL A 158 33.22 -27.07 -9.94
C VAL A 158 31.85 -26.44 -9.68
N PRO A 159 30.81 -27.24 -9.42
CA PRO A 159 29.49 -26.72 -9.07
C PRO A 159 29.48 -26.18 -7.63
N VAL A 160 28.83 -25.04 -7.44
CA VAL A 160 28.52 -24.46 -6.12
C VAL A 160 27.13 -24.95 -5.73
N ARG A 161 27.04 -25.86 -4.76
CA ARG A 161 25.79 -26.53 -4.40
C ARG A 161 25.62 -26.68 -2.88
N ILE A 162 24.37 -26.70 -2.44
CA ILE A 162 23.99 -27.15 -1.10
C ILE A 162 22.96 -28.25 -1.25
N ARG A 163 23.25 -29.41 -0.66
CA ARG A 163 22.44 -30.62 -0.82
C ARG A 163 22.27 -30.92 -2.33
N ASP A 164 21.05 -30.85 -2.83
CA ASP A 164 20.71 -31.16 -4.22
C ASP A 164 20.48 -29.90 -5.09
N GLU A 165 20.59 -28.70 -4.51
CA GLU A 165 20.38 -27.44 -5.24
C GLU A 165 21.71 -26.80 -5.66
N VAL A 166 21.82 -26.46 -6.95
CA VAL A 166 23.00 -25.81 -7.54
C VAL A 166 22.77 -24.30 -7.58
N PHE A 167 23.56 -23.58 -6.79
CA PHE A 167 23.49 -22.12 -6.65
C PHE A 167 24.37 -21.39 -7.65
N GLY A 168 25.31 -22.09 -8.30
CA GLY A 168 26.27 -21.46 -9.19
C GLY A 168 27.41 -22.37 -9.56
N ASN A 169 28.47 -21.79 -10.10
CA ASN A 169 29.69 -22.51 -10.50
C ASN A 169 30.92 -21.65 -10.22
N LEU A 170 32.00 -22.31 -9.81
CA LEU A 170 33.33 -21.72 -9.62
C LEU A 170 34.27 -22.27 -10.71
N TYR A 171 34.95 -21.38 -11.41
CA TYR A 171 35.83 -21.68 -12.52
C TYR A 171 37.22 -21.12 -12.25
N LEU A 172 38.25 -21.89 -12.58
CA LEU A 172 39.65 -21.50 -12.49
C LEU A 172 40.35 -21.86 -13.78
N THR A 173 41.19 -20.96 -14.28
CA THR A 173 41.92 -21.19 -15.54
C THR A 173 43.37 -20.75 -15.48
N ASP A 174 44.15 -21.33 -16.40
CA ASP A 174 45.59 -21.09 -16.57
C ASP A 174 46.38 -21.28 -15.28
N LYS A 175 46.58 -22.55 -14.91
CA LYS A 175 47.45 -22.91 -13.80
C LYS A 175 48.87 -22.42 -14.07
N VAL A 176 49.46 -21.75 -13.08
CA VAL A 176 50.79 -21.17 -13.15
C VAL A 176 51.81 -22.26 -13.49
N GLY A 177 52.76 -21.93 -14.37
CA GLY A 177 53.73 -22.88 -14.89
C GLY A 177 53.18 -23.82 -15.98
N GLY A 178 51.90 -23.71 -16.34
CA GLY A 178 51.30 -24.45 -17.47
C GLY A 178 51.05 -25.93 -17.20
N GLN A 179 51.08 -26.37 -15.94
CA GLN A 179 50.73 -27.74 -15.57
C GLN A 179 49.20 -27.94 -15.59
N PRO A 180 48.68 -29.16 -15.82
CA PRO A 180 47.29 -29.48 -15.56
C PRO A 180 46.89 -29.28 -14.10
N PHE A 181 45.61 -29.02 -13.85
CA PHE A 181 45.05 -29.12 -12.49
C PHE A 181 45.08 -30.60 -12.04
N SER A 182 45.43 -30.84 -10.78
CA SER A 182 45.50 -32.16 -10.15
C SER A 182 44.17 -32.57 -9.51
N GLU A 183 44.07 -33.83 -9.06
CA GLU A 183 42.94 -34.29 -8.24
C GLU A 183 42.91 -33.57 -6.89
N ASP A 184 44.07 -33.26 -6.30
CA ASP A 184 44.14 -32.49 -5.06
C ASP A 184 43.58 -31.07 -5.26
N ASP A 185 43.91 -30.40 -6.37
CA ASP A 185 43.34 -29.08 -6.69
C ASP A 185 41.81 -29.14 -6.77
N GLU A 186 41.28 -30.19 -7.41
CA GLU A 186 39.85 -30.41 -7.54
C GLU A 186 39.19 -30.57 -6.16
N VAL A 187 39.76 -31.37 -5.26
CA VAL A 187 39.24 -31.57 -3.89
C VAL A 187 39.24 -30.25 -3.11
N LEU A 188 40.31 -29.47 -3.21
CA LEU A 188 40.44 -28.19 -2.52
C LEU A 188 39.40 -27.17 -3.02
N VAL A 189 39.21 -27.08 -4.34
CA VAL A 189 38.28 -26.14 -4.97
C VAL A 189 36.83 -26.58 -4.76
N GLN A 190 36.54 -27.88 -4.71
CA GLN A 190 35.24 -28.40 -4.28
C GLN A 190 34.91 -27.99 -2.83
N ALA A 191 35.89 -28.04 -1.92
CA ALA A 191 35.68 -27.62 -0.53
C ALA A 191 35.35 -26.11 -0.44
N LEU A 192 36.05 -25.27 -1.20
CA LEU A 192 35.73 -23.84 -1.32
C LEU A 192 34.36 -23.59 -1.95
N ALA A 193 33.99 -24.35 -2.99
CA ALA A 193 32.68 -24.25 -3.62
C ALA A 193 31.54 -24.67 -2.67
N ALA A 194 31.76 -25.65 -1.80
CA ALA A 194 30.81 -26.01 -0.75
C ALA A 194 30.65 -24.85 0.27
N ALA A 195 31.75 -24.21 0.67
CA ALA A 195 31.71 -23.03 1.55
C ALA A 195 30.97 -21.85 0.88
N ALA A 196 31.23 -21.62 -0.42
CA ALA A 196 30.52 -20.62 -1.22
C ALA A 196 29.02 -20.86 -1.26
N GLY A 197 28.62 -22.13 -1.43
CA GLY A 197 27.22 -22.52 -1.36
C GLY A 197 26.58 -22.06 -0.05
N ILE A 198 27.19 -22.41 1.09
CA ILE A 198 26.72 -22.02 2.42
C ILE A 198 26.60 -20.50 2.57
N ALA A 199 27.58 -19.73 2.09
CA ALA A 199 27.53 -18.26 2.15
C ALA A 199 26.39 -17.68 1.28
N ILE A 200 26.20 -18.19 0.06
CA ILE A 200 25.11 -17.75 -0.84
C ILE A 200 23.75 -18.04 -0.20
N ASP A 201 23.56 -19.24 0.38
CA ASP A 201 22.30 -19.61 1.03
C ASP A 201 22.04 -18.79 2.29
N ASN A 202 23.07 -18.56 3.12
CA ASN A 202 22.96 -17.69 4.29
C ASN A 202 22.58 -16.25 3.90
N ALA A 203 23.22 -15.69 2.87
CA ALA A 203 22.89 -14.35 2.36
C ALA A 203 21.46 -14.30 1.84
N ARG A 204 21.05 -15.29 1.02
CA ARG A 204 19.68 -15.40 0.49
C ARG A 204 18.64 -15.53 1.61
N LEU A 205 18.90 -16.34 2.63
CA LEU A 205 18.04 -16.49 3.80
C LEU A 205 17.95 -15.20 4.62
N TYR A 206 19.06 -14.48 4.78
CA TYR A 206 19.10 -13.21 5.48
C TYR A 206 18.30 -12.12 4.74
N GLU A 207 18.47 -12.01 3.42
CA GLU A 207 17.67 -11.11 2.58
C GLU A 207 16.18 -11.45 2.64
N GLN A 208 15.81 -12.72 2.56
CA GLN A 208 14.43 -13.18 2.71
C GLN A 208 13.87 -12.84 4.10
N ALA A 209 14.67 -12.99 5.15
CA ALA A 209 14.27 -12.64 6.52
C ALA A 209 14.07 -11.13 6.68
N GLN A 210 14.98 -10.30 6.13
CA GLN A 210 14.83 -8.84 6.14
C GLN A 210 13.60 -8.40 5.35
N ALA A 211 13.40 -8.93 4.14
CA ALA A 211 12.23 -8.64 3.33
C ALA A 211 10.94 -8.99 4.08
N ARG A 212 10.90 -10.16 4.74
CA ARG A 212 9.77 -10.58 5.59
C ARG A 212 9.57 -9.67 6.81
N GLN A 213 10.64 -9.18 7.43
CA GLN A 213 10.52 -8.25 8.56
C GLN A 213 9.98 -6.89 8.12
N ALA A 214 10.50 -6.32 7.03
CA ALA A 214 10.01 -5.08 6.43
C ALA A 214 8.52 -5.22 6.06
N TRP A 215 8.14 -6.39 5.55
CA TRP A 215 6.78 -6.74 5.22
C TRP A 215 5.82 -6.73 6.42
N ILE A 216 6.21 -7.39 7.52
CA ILE A 216 5.42 -7.43 8.75
C ILE A 216 5.25 -6.02 9.32
N ALA A 217 6.31 -5.21 9.32
CA ALA A 217 6.26 -3.83 9.79
C ALA A 217 5.31 -2.98 8.95
N ALA A 218 5.43 -3.04 7.62
CA ALA A 218 4.57 -2.29 6.71
C ALA A 218 3.08 -2.66 6.87
N THR A 219 2.78 -3.95 7.03
CA THR A 219 1.42 -4.43 7.24
C THR A 219 0.83 -3.92 8.56
N ARG A 220 1.64 -3.95 9.63
CA ARG A 220 1.24 -3.44 10.95
C ARG A 220 0.97 -1.94 10.93
N ASP A 221 1.80 -1.16 10.26
CA ASP A 221 1.64 0.29 10.14
C ASP A 221 0.31 0.64 9.47
N ILE A 222 0.03 0.01 8.31
CA ILE A 222 -1.22 0.22 7.57
C ILE A 222 -2.43 -0.17 8.42
N ALA A 223 -2.37 -1.33 9.09
CA ALA A 223 -3.47 -1.75 9.96
C ALA A 223 -3.72 -0.76 11.12
N THR A 224 -2.64 -0.23 11.71
CA THR A 224 -2.74 0.76 12.79
C THR A 224 -3.35 2.06 12.29
N GLU A 225 -2.92 2.54 11.12
CA GLU A 225 -3.45 3.77 10.50
C GLU A 225 -4.93 3.62 10.12
N MET A 226 -5.32 2.48 9.53
CA MET A 226 -6.72 2.14 9.26
C MET A 226 -7.59 2.17 10.51
N LEU A 227 -7.12 1.55 11.60
CA LEU A 227 -7.87 1.45 12.86
C LEU A 227 -7.88 2.75 13.67
N SER A 228 -6.93 3.65 13.43
CA SER A 228 -6.86 4.96 14.11
C SER A 228 -7.99 5.92 13.71
N GLY A 229 -8.78 5.57 12.70
CA GLY A 229 -9.83 6.43 12.16
C GLY A 229 -9.30 7.50 11.21
N ALA A 230 -8.12 7.30 10.61
CA ALA A 230 -7.57 8.14 9.56
C ALA A 230 -8.53 8.28 8.36
N ASN A 231 -8.28 9.31 7.53
CA ASN A 231 -9.01 9.51 6.29
C ASN A 231 -8.69 8.34 5.33
N PRO A 232 -9.70 7.67 4.74
CA PRO A 232 -9.51 6.62 3.74
C PRO A 232 -8.50 6.97 2.64
N ALA A 233 -8.49 8.21 2.15
CA ALA A 233 -7.55 8.63 1.10
C ALA A 233 -6.09 8.54 1.57
N THR A 234 -5.80 8.95 2.81
CA THR A 234 -4.45 8.87 3.39
C THR A 234 -4.00 7.42 3.54
N VAL A 235 -4.91 6.56 4.00
CA VAL A 235 -4.64 5.13 4.14
C VAL A 235 -4.33 4.48 2.79
N PHE A 236 -5.18 4.70 1.78
CA PHE A 236 -4.98 4.09 0.46
C PHE A 236 -3.71 4.60 -0.22
N ARG A 237 -3.32 5.86 0.02
CA ARG A 237 -2.02 6.39 -0.40
C ARG A 237 -0.86 5.60 0.23
N GLY A 238 -0.92 5.38 1.55
CA GLY A 238 0.07 4.56 2.24
C GLY A 238 0.14 3.12 1.73
N VAL A 239 -1.01 2.55 1.33
CA VAL A 239 -1.09 1.22 0.70
C VAL A 239 -0.39 1.19 -0.66
N VAL A 240 -0.68 2.14 -1.56
CA VAL A 240 -0.06 2.15 -2.91
C VAL A 240 1.43 2.42 -2.83
N GLU A 241 1.89 3.32 -1.95
CA GLU A 241 3.32 3.63 -1.76
C GLU A 241 4.10 2.43 -1.24
N ARG A 242 3.55 1.72 -0.24
CA ARG A 242 4.18 0.49 0.29
C ARG A 242 4.14 -0.64 -0.73
N ALA A 243 3.03 -0.82 -1.44
CA ALA A 243 2.97 -1.80 -2.54
C ALA A 243 4.04 -1.51 -3.61
N LEU A 244 4.27 -0.24 -3.96
CA LEU A 244 5.26 0.17 -4.94
C LEU A 244 6.68 -0.25 -4.49
N SER A 245 7.04 0.11 -3.25
CA SER A 245 8.34 -0.24 -2.67
C SER A 245 8.54 -1.76 -2.53
N LEU A 246 7.52 -2.48 -2.05
CA LEU A 246 7.67 -3.89 -1.71
C LEU A 246 7.64 -4.80 -2.95
N THR A 247 6.96 -4.41 -4.02
CA THR A 247 6.91 -5.19 -5.26
C THR A 247 8.05 -4.86 -6.22
N GLY A 248 8.75 -3.73 -6.01
CA GLY A 248 9.71 -3.19 -6.98
C GLY A 248 9.02 -2.94 -8.33
N ALA A 249 7.79 -2.43 -8.27
CA ALA A 249 7.02 -1.98 -9.42
C ALA A 249 7.34 -0.51 -9.71
N ASP A 250 7.02 -0.07 -10.92
CA ASP A 250 7.19 1.33 -11.33
C ASP A 250 5.91 2.13 -11.12
N GLY A 251 4.76 1.45 -11.02
CA GLY A 251 3.49 2.06 -10.66
C GLY A 251 2.59 1.11 -9.89
N THR A 252 1.78 1.67 -9.00
CA THR A 252 0.72 0.94 -8.28
C THR A 252 -0.57 1.74 -8.24
N LEU A 253 -1.71 1.04 -8.16
CA LEU A 253 -3.01 1.68 -7.92
C LEU A 253 -3.92 0.77 -7.10
N VAL A 254 -4.91 1.38 -6.45
CA VAL A 254 -6.01 0.67 -5.78
C VAL A 254 -7.33 1.08 -6.42
N ALA A 255 -8.11 0.09 -6.82
CA ALA A 255 -9.49 0.26 -7.26
C ALA A 255 -10.44 -0.37 -6.22
N VAL A 256 -11.49 0.35 -5.84
CA VAL A 256 -12.52 -0.13 -4.89
C VAL A 256 -13.90 -0.03 -5.53
N PRO A 257 -14.87 -0.86 -5.11
CA PRO A 257 -16.25 -0.73 -5.59
C PRO A 257 -16.82 0.66 -5.25
N GLY A 258 -17.61 1.21 -6.18
CA GLY A 258 -18.29 2.49 -6.04
C GLY A 258 -19.39 2.48 -4.97
N ASP A 259 -20.08 3.61 -4.84
CA ASP A 259 -21.18 3.78 -3.88
C ASP A 259 -22.34 2.79 -4.12
N ALA A 260 -23.25 2.70 -3.14
CA ALA A 260 -24.31 1.69 -3.03
C ALA A 260 -25.24 1.56 -4.27
N ASP A 261 -25.27 2.56 -5.16
CA ASP A 261 -26.06 2.54 -6.39
C ASP A 261 -25.39 1.78 -7.55
N ALA A 262 -24.07 1.51 -7.47
CA ALA A 262 -23.30 0.75 -8.46
C ALA A 262 -22.16 -0.07 -7.81
N PRO A 263 -22.48 -1.08 -6.96
CA PRO A 263 -21.47 -1.83 -6.19
C PRO A 263 -20.53 -2.69 -7.05
N ASP A 264 -20.89 -2.96 -8.30
CA ASP A 264 -20.09 -3.74 -9.25
C ASP A 264 -19.14 -2.86 -10.09
N GLU A 265 -19.25 -1.54 -9.99
CA GLU A 265 -18.40 -0.60 -10.73
C GLU A 265 -17.17 -0.24 -9.88
N LEU A 266 -16.00 -0.72 -10.32
CA LEU A 266 -14.74 -0.41 -9.67
C LEU A 266 -14.24 0.97 -10.08
N THR A 267 -13.81 1.76 -9.11
CA THR A 267 -13.21 3.09 -9.34
C THR A 267 -11.82 3.15 -8.75
N VAL A 268 -10.87 3.71 -9.50
CA VAL A 268 -9.52 3.96 -8.99
C VAL A 268 -9.58 5.09 -7.96
N VAL A 269 -9.16 4.81 -6.73
CA VAL A 269 -9.20 5.78 -5.62
C VAL A 269 -7.84 6.40 -5.31
N GLU A 270 -6.75 5.66 -5.53
CA GLU A 270 -5.39 6.14 -5.31
C GLU A 270 -4.41 5.41 -6.24
N ALA A 271 -3.32 6.09 -6.61
CA ALA A 271 -2.23 5.54 -7.40
C ALA A 271 -0.89 6.19 -7.06
N ALA A 272 0.21 5.48 -7.33
CA ALA A 272 1.57 5.96 -7.13
C ALA A 272 2.50 5.53 -8.28
N GLY A 273 3.64 6.24 -8.41
CA GLY A 273 4.66 5.96 -9.40
C GLY A 273 4.28 6.45 -10.81
N VAL A 274 4.48 5.61 -11.83
CA VAL A 274 4.11 5.90 -13.23
C VAL A 274 2.60 5.87 -13.48
N LEU A 275 1.83 5.37 -12.52
CA LEU A 275 0.38 5.43 -12.53
C LEU A 275 -0.09 6.72 -11.85
N SER A 276 -1.12 7.35 -12.41
CA SER A 276 -1.77 8.52 -11.84
C SER A 276 -3.25 8.21 -11.62
N ALA A 277 -3.76 8.56 -10.45
CA ALA A 277 -5.19 8.52 -10.18
C ALA A 277 -5.81 9.77 -10.82
N ALA A 278 -6.37 9.62 -12.03
CA ALA A 278 -7.35 10.60 -12.49
C ALA A 278 -8.66 10.32 -11.73
N ASP A 279 -9.23 11.38 -11.12
CA ASP A 279 -10.46 11.30 -10.34
C ASP A 279 -11.52 10.45 -11.08
N HIS A 280 -12.00 9.40 -10.41
CA HIS A 280 -13.07 8.52 -10.88
C HIS A 280 -12.80 7.76 -12.19
N THR A 281 -11.56 7.29 -12.41
CA THR A 281 -11.31 6.33 -13.49
C THR A 281 -12.09 5.04 -13.20
N VAL A 282 -13.16 4.82 -13.96
CA VAL A 282 -13.96 3.59 -13.93
C VAL A 282 -13.17 2.46 -14.56
N VAL A 283 -13.10 1.35 -13.85
CA VAL A 283 -12.47 0.11 -14.30
C VAL A 283 -13.55 -0.75 -14.97
N PRO A 284 -13.40 -1.09 -16.27
CA PRO A 284 -14.35 -1.95 -16.95
C PRO A 284 -14.42 -3.33 -16.31
N ASP A 285 -15.63 -3.86 -16.15
CA ASP A 285 -15.86 -5.15 -15.50
C ASP A 285 -15.17 -6.32 -16.23
N GLU A 286 -15.12 -6.29 -17.56
CA GLU A 286 -14.41 -7.30 -18.38
C GLU A 286 -12.89 -7.16 -18.36
N SER A 287 -12.35 -6.06 -17.82
CA SER A 287 -10.90 -5.87 -17.72
C SER A 287 -10.26 -6.94 -16.83
N PRO A 288 -8.94 -7.20 -16.95
CA PRO A 288 -8.25 -8.08 -16.02
C PRO A 288 -8.42 -7.68 -14.55
N ILE A 289 -8.56 -6.39 -14.26
CA ILE A 289 -8.81 -5.86 -12.90
C ILE A 289 -10.23 -6.23 -12.43
N GLY A 290 -11.25 -6.01 -13.26
CA GLY A 290 -12.64 -6.37 -12.96
C GLY A 290 -12.85 -7.88 -12.78
N ARG A 291 -12.19 -8.71 -13.62
CA ARG A 291 -12.21 -10.17 -13.45
C ARG A 291 -11.56 -10.62 -12.14
N ALA A 292 -10.40 -10.05 -11.78
CA ALA A 292 -9.75 -10.39 -10.51
C ALA A 292 -10.64 -10.08 -9.29
N PHE A 293 -11.40 -8.99 -9.33
CA PHE A 293 -12.38 -8.65 -8.30
C PHE A 293 -13.50 -9.69 -8.19
N ARG A 294 -14.14 -10.04 -9.32
CA ARG A 294 -15.26 -11.00 -9.36
C ARG A 294 -14.83 -12.43 -9.01
N ASP A 295 -13.76 -12.90 -9.62
CA ASP A 295 -13.28 -14.27 -9.48
C ASP A 295 -12.49 -14.48 -8.18
N ARG A 296 -12.14 -13.39 -7.48
CA ARG A 296 -11.31 -13.41 -6.25
C ARG A 296 -9.96 -14.08 -6.47
N ALA A 297 -9.49 -14.10 -7.71
CA ALA A 297 -8.29 -14.77 -8.15
C ALA A 297 -7.20 -13.76 -8.50
N PRO A 298 -6.01 -13.86 -7.91
CA PRO A 298 -4.89 -13.01 -8.30
C PRO A 298 -4.38 -13.43 -9.68
N ALA A 299 -3.85 -12.47 -10.44
CA ALA A 299 -3.30 -12.70 -11.76
C ALA A 299 -1.91 -12.06 -11.92
N ARG A 300 -1.01 -12.80 -12.57
CA ARG A 300 0.26 -12.28 -13.07
C ARG A 300 0.18 -12.22 -14.59
N LEU A 301 0.37 -11.03 -15.14
CA LEU A 301 0.20 -10.75 -16.58
C LEU A 301 1.50 -10.23 -17.18
N ASP A 302 1.72 -10.50 -18.46
CA ASP A 302 2.84 -9.94 -19.22
C ASP A 302 2.56 -8.49 -19.68
N HIS A 303 1.28 -8.14 -19.84
CA HIS A 303 0.79 -6.83 -20.27
C HIS A 303 -0.54 -6.51 -19.57
N LEU A 304 -0.76 -5.24 -19.24
CA LEU A 304 -2.01 -4.74 -18.66
C LEU A 304 -2.36 -3.36 -19.20
N ALA A 305 -3.59 -3.20 -19.68
CA ALA A 305 -4.15 -1.90 -20.02
C ALA A 305 -4.89 -1.30 -18.81
N VAL A 306 -4.61 -0.03 -18.51
CA VAL A 306 -5.32 0.76 -17.49
C VAL A 306 -5.79 2.06 -18.16
N GLY A 307 -7.11 2.22 -18.28
CA GLY A 307 -7.70 3.31 -19.09
C GLY A 307 -7.27 3.18 -20.55
N THR A 308 -6.61 4.21 -21.09
CA THR A 308 -6.09 4.25 -22.45
C THR A 308 -4.59 3.90 -22.55
N THR A 309 -3.93 3.64 -21.43
CA THR A 309 -2.48 3.40 -21.38
C THR A 309 -2.17 1.92 -21.21
N GLU A 310 -1.19 1.43 -21.97
CA GLU A 310 -0.73 0.04 -21.92
C GLU A 310 0.59 -0.07 -21.13
N TYR A 311 0.64 -1.03 -20.22
CA TYR A 311 1.78 -1.32 -19.37
C TYR A 311 2.34 -2.73 -19.67
N GLY A 312 3.57 -2.98 -19.20
CA GLY A 312 4.24 -4.26 -19.32
C GLY A 312 3.78 -5.25 -18.24
N PRO A 313 4.72 -6.03 -17.66
CA PRO A 313 4.37 -7.03 -16.65
C PRO A 313 3.61 -6.42 -15.48
N ALA A 314 2.59 -7.14 -15.01
CA ALA A 314 1.67 -6.66 -13.99
C ALA A 314 1.27 -7.75 -12.98
N LEU A 315 0.99 -7.32 -11.75
CA LEU A 315 0.27 -8.07 -10.73
C LEU A 315 -1.10 -7.44 -10.53
N VAL A 316 -2.14 -8.27 -10.53
CA VAL A 316 -3.51 -7.87 -10.24
C VAL A 316 -3.99 -8.69 -9.04
N LEU A 317 -4.24 -8.00 -7.93
CA LEU A 317 -4.34 -8.60 -6.60
C LEU A 317 -5.69 -8.22 -5.98
N PRO A 318 -6.69 -9.11 -5.97
CA PRO A 318 -7.91 -8.85 -5.22
C PRO A 318 -7.58 -8.75 -3.74
N MET A 319 -8.09 -7.71 -3.08
CA MET A 319 -7.93 -7.48 -1.65
C MET A 319 -9.04 -8.26 -0.93
N ARG A 320 -8.75 -9.48 -0.46
CA ARG A 320 -9.78 -10.41 0.03
C ARG A 320 -9.82 -10.46 1.55
N ALA A 321 -11.03 -10.41 2.10
CA ALA A 321 -11.27 -10.60 3.52
C ALA A 321 -12.48 -11.51 3.73
N ALA A 322 -12.23 -12.71 4.25
CA ALA A 322 -13.20 -13.79 4.44
C ALA A 322 -14.11 -14.00 3.21
N ASP A 323 -15.32 -13.44 3.25
CA ASP A 323 -16.34 -13.63 2.22
C ASP A 323 -16.50 -12.42 1.27
N THR A 324 -15.65 -11.41 1.40
CA THR A 324 -15.73 -10.14 0.66
C THR A 324 -14.42 -9.78 -0.03
N VAL A 325 -14.52 -9.00 -1.12
CA VAL A 325 -13.37 -8.38 -1.76
C VAL A 325 -13.51 -6.88 -1.58
N ALA A 326 -12.57 -6.27 -0.87
CA ALA A 326 -12.58 -4.83 -0.59
C ALA A 326 -12.22 -3.98 -1.81
N GLY A 327 -11.56 -4.57 -2.80
CA GLY A 327 -11.11 -3.92 -4.03
C GLY A 327 -9.99 -4.72 -4.70
N VAL A 328 -9.24 -4.07 -5.59
CA VAL A 328 -8.12 -4.66 -6.32
C VAL A 328 -6.92 -3.73 -6.22
N LEU A 329 -5.79 -4.28 -5.78
CA LEU A 329 -4.49 -3.65 -5.83
C LEU A 329 -3.78 -4.10 -7.11
N VAL A 330 -3.20 -3.15 -7.84
CA VAL A 330 -2.47 -3.41 -9.08
C VAL A 330 -1.06 -2.88 -8.97
N ALA A 331 -0.10 -3.63 -9.47
CA ALA A 331 1.29 -3.22 -9.60
C ALA A 331 1.77 -3.46 -11.04
N VAL A 332 2.42 -2.48 -11.66
CA VAL A 332 2.83 -2.52 -13.06
C VAL A 332 4.30 -2.12 -13.24
N ARG A 333 4.90 -2.66 -14.30
CA ARG A 333 6.21 -2.27 -14.83
C ARG A 333 6.07 -1.71 -16.25
N PRO A 334 7.06 -0.94 -16.75
CA PRO A 334 7.04 -0.47 -18.12
C PRO A 334 7.11 -1.63 -19.12
N PRO A 335 6.64 -1.44 -20.36
CA PRO A 335 6.82 -2.40 -21.44
C PRO A 335 8.29 -2.84 -21.58
N GLY A 336 8.52 -4.14 -21.70
CA GLY A 336 9.88 -4.71 -21.76
C GLY A 336 10.57 -4.88 -20.40
N GLY A 337 9.93 -4.49 -19.30
CA GLY A 337 10.43 -4.72 -17.94
C GLY A 337 10.52 -6.21 -17.58
N ARG A 338 11.29 -6.53 -16.53
CA ARG A 338 11.43 -7.90 -16.02
C ARG A 338 10.07 -8.42 -15.52
N ARG A 339 9.74 -9.68 -15.84
CA ARG A 339 8.52 -10.34 -15.36
C ARG A 339 8.55 -10.47 -13.83
N PHE A 340 7.38 -10.34 -13.20
CA PHE A 340 7.23 -10.69 -11.78
C PHE A 340 7.44 -12.20 -11.60
N THR A 341 8.03 -12.61 -10.49
CA THR A 341 8.20 -14.04 -10.18
C THR A 341 6.98 -14.60 -9.43
N PRO A 342 6.78 -15.93 -9.39
CA PRO A 342 5.73 -16.56 -8.56
C PRO A 342 5.86 -16.19 -7.08
N GLU A 343 7.08 -16.08 -6.56
CA GLU A 343 7.34 -15.73 -5.17
C GLU A 343 6.91 -14.29 -4.87
N GLN A 344 7.14 -13.37 -5.82
CA GLN A 344 6.64 -11.99 -5.69
C GLN A 344 5.11 -11.93 -5.68
N LEU A 345 4.44 -12.79 -6.46
CA LEU A 345 2.97 -12.89 -6.46
C LEU A 345 2.46 -13.36 -5.10
N ASP A 346 3.02 -14.44 -4.54
CA ASP A 346 2.58 -15.00 -3.26
C ASP A 346 2.71 -14.01 -2.10
N VAL A 347 3.83 -13.29 -2.08
CA VAL A 347 4.07 -12.22 -1.09
C VAL A 347 3.05 -11.09 -1.30
N ALA A 348 2.88 -10.60 -2.53
CA ALA A 348 1.95 -9.51 -2.82
C ALA A 348 0.48 -9.86 -2.55
N VAL A 349 0.08 -11.11 -2.77
CA VAL A 349 -1.26 -11.62 -2.39
C VAL A 349 -1.48 -11.51 -0.89
N THR A 350 -0.48 -11.92 -0.10
CA THR A 350 -0.55 -11.81 1.37
C THR A 350 -0.72 -10.35 1.81
N PHE A 351 -0.16 -9.39 1.07
CA PHE A 351 -0.34 -7.95 1.33
C PHE A 351 -1.80 -7.57 1.19
N ALA A 352 -2.35 -7.87 0.03
CA ALA A 352 -3.67 -7.42 -0.40
C ALA A 352 -4.74 -7.98 0.55
N ASP A 353 -4.58 -9.22 1.00
CA ASP A 353 -5.47 -9.86 1.96
C ASP A 353 -5.37 -9.21 3.36
N GLN A 354 -4.17 -8.85 3.82
CA GLN A 354 -4.00 -8.14 5.11
C GLN A 354 -4.57 -6.73 5.07
N VAL A 355 -4.37 -6.00 3.97
CA VAL A 355 -4.97 -4.68 3.73
C VAL A 355 -6.50 -4.78 3.75
N ALA A 356 -7.08 -5.79 3.07
CA ALA A 356 -8.51 -6.03 3.08
C ALA A 356 -9.05 -6.33 4.48
N LEU A 357 -8.35 -7.18 5.25
CA LEU A 357 -8.76 -7.52 6.61
C LEU A 357 -8.78 -6.29 7.50
N ALA A 358 -7.70 -5.50 7.49
CA ALA A 358 -7.61 -4.27 8.27
C ALA A 358 -8.71 -3.26 7.88
N TRP A 359 -8.98 -3.12 6.58
CA TRP A 359 -10.05 -2.27 6.06
C TRP A 359 -11.44 -2.74 6.51
N GLN A 360 -11.71 -4.04 6.45
CA GLN A 360 -12.97 -4.62 6.90
C GLN A 360 -13.16 -4.41 8.41
N LEU A 361 -12.12 -4.61 9.23
CA LEU A 361 -12.18 -4.35 10.67
C LEU A 361 -12.45 -2.87 10.97
N ALA A 362 -11.73 -1.96 10.32
CA ALA A 362 -11.91 -0.51 10.51
C ALA A 362 -13.32 -0.04 10.10
N THR A 363 -13.83 -0.56 8.99
CA THR A 363 -15.18 -0.25 8.50
C THR A 363 -16.25 -0.82 9.44
N SER A 364 -16.07 -2.05 9.93
CA SER A 364 -16.96 -2.68 10.91
C SER A 364 -16.97 -1.91 12.24
N GLN A 365 -15.81 -1.51 12.74
CA GLN A 365 -15.69 -0.74 13.99
C GLN A 365 -16.39 0.63 13.88
N ARG A 366 -16.18 1.37 12.77
CA ARG A 366 -16.90 2.63 12.51
C ARG A 366 -18.41 2.43 12.44
N ARG A 367 -18.87 1.35 11.78
CA ARG A 367 -20.30 1.02 11.70
C ARG A 367 -20.89 0.69 13.06
N MET A 368 -20.18 -0.08 13.88
CA MET A 368 -20.60 -0.43 15.25
C MET A 368 -20.68 0.82 16.13
N GLN A 369 -19.66 1.68 16.12
CA GLN A 369 -19.65 2.92 16.90
C GLN A 369 -20.80 3.86 16.49
N LYS A 370 -21.12 3.94 15.19
CA LYS A 370 -22.26 4.71 14.71
C LYS A 370 -23.60 4.14 15.22
N LEU A 371 -23.75 2.82 15.23
CA LEU A 371 -24.94 2.15 15.77
C LEU A 371 -25.09 2.35 17.27
N GLU A 372 -23.99 2.30 18.04
CA GLU A 372 -23.99 2.60 19.46
C GLU A 372 -24.44 4.03 19.74
N ILE A 373 -23.90 5.01 19.01
CA ILE A 373 -24.31 6.43 19.13
C ILE A 373 -25.80 6.58 18.82
N LEU A 374 -26.31 5.95 17.75
CA LEU A 374 -27.73 6.00 17.40
C LEU A 374 -28.61 5.37 18.48
N THR A 375 -28.19 4.22 19.01
CA THR A 375 -28.93 3.51 20.07
C THR A 375 -29.00 4.34 21.35
N ASP A 376 -27.91 5.01 21.74
CA ASP A 376 -27.89 5.87 22.93
C ASP A 376 -28.74 7.13 22.73
N ARG A 377 -28.72 7.73 21.54
CA ARG A 377 -29.61 8.86 21.19
C ARG A 377 -31.08 8.49 21.32
N ASP A 378 -31.50 7.35 20.77
CA ASP A 378 -32.87 6.84 20.90
C ASP A 378 -33.25 6.58 22.36
N ARG A 379 -32.31 6.08 23.16
CA ARG A 379 -32.52 5.86 24.60
C ARG A 379 -32.75 7.17 25.34
N ILE A 380 -31.86 8.16 25.16
CA ILE A 380 -31.96 9.48 25.79
C ILE A 380 -33.28 10.14 25.41
N ALA A 381 -33.67 10.07 24.15
CA ALA A 381 -34.86 10.71 23.65
C ALA A 381 -36.16 10.07 24.22
N ARG A 382 -36.20 8.74 24.38
CA ARG A 382 -37.26 8.06 25.14
C ARG A 382 -37.29 8.47 26.61
N ASP A 383 -36.14 8.52 27.28
CA ASP A 383 -36.06 8.91 28.70
C ASP A 383 -36.57 10.36 28.91
N LEU A 384 -36.21 11.28 28.01
CA LEU A 384 -36.72 12.66 28.02
C LEU A 384 -38.23 12.73 27.82
N HIS A 385 -38.77 11.94 26.88
CA HIS A 385 -40.21 11.89 26.64
C HIS A 385 -40.96 11.34 27.87
N ASP A 386 -40.54 10.19 28.39
CA ASP A 386 -41.29 9.47 29.42
C ASP A 386 -41.13 10.06 30.81
N HIS A 387 -39.98 10.67 31.12
CA HIS A 387 -39.72 11.19 32.46
C HIS A 387 -39.79 12.70 32.57
N VAL A 388 -39.41 13.45 31.54
CA VAL A 388 -39.37 14.92 31.61
C VAL A 388 -40.66 15.51 31.09
N ILE A 389 -41.02 15.20 29.83
CA ILE A 389 -42.23 15.76 29.20
C ILE A 389 -43.49 15.38 29.98
N GLN A 390 -43.67 14.09 30.32
CA GLN A 390 -44.86 13.64 31.07
C GLN A 390 -45.00 14.32 32.44
N ARG A 391 -43.89 14.54 33.17
CA ARG A 391 -43.93 15.24 34.47
C ARG A 391 -44.26 16.71 34.32
N LEU A 392 -43.67 17.39 33.33
CA LEU A 392 -43.98 18.79 33.05
C LEU A 392 -45.45 18.97 32.67
N PHE A 393 -46.01 18.05 31.88
CA PHE A 393 -47.45 18.04 31.58
C PHE A 393 -48.31 17.88 32.84
N ALA A 394 -47.96 16.96 33.74
CA ALA A 394 -48.70 16.77 34.99
C ALA A 394 -48.64 18.03 35.89
N VAL A 395 -47.48 18.68 35.99
CA VAL A 395 -47.33 19.95 36.72
C VAL A 395 -48.17 21.05 36.07
N GLY A 396 -48.12 21.17 34.74
CA GLY A 396 -48.93 22.13 33.99
C GLY A 396 -50.43 21.96 34.23
N LEU A 397 -50.94 20.71 34.19
CA LEU A 397 -52.34 20.40 34.49
C LEU A 397 -52.73 20.77 35.94
N SER A 398 -51.84 20.51 36.92
CA SER A 398 -52.07 20.88 38.32
C SER A 398 -52.13 22.41 38.50
N LEU A 399 -51.27 23.16 37.81
CA LEU A 399 -51.28 24.62 37.84
C LEU A 399 -52.53 25.20 37.18
N GLN A 400 -52.96 24.66 36.04
CA GLN A 400 -54.21 25.04 35.37
C GLN A 400 -55.45 24.77 36.26
N GLY A 401 -55.48 23.63 36.96
CA GLY A 401 -56.56 23.33 37.91
C GLY A 401 -56.58 24.26 39.12
N THR A 402 -55.41 24.74 39.54
CA THR A 402 -55.27 25.74 40.62
C THR A 402 -55.68 27.12 40.14
N LEU A 403 -55.28 27.52 38.94
CA LEU A 403 -55.64 28.78 38.29
C LEU A 403 -57.16 29.00 38.26
N ALA A 404 -57.93 27.94 37.97
CA ALA A 404 -59.39 27.99 37.96
C ALA A 404 -60.05 28.28 39.32
N ARG A 405 -59.30 28.21 40.43
CA ARG A 405 -59.80 28.39 41.81
C ARG A 405 -59.32 29.68 42.47
N VAL A 406 -58.37 30.39 41.86
CA VAL A 406 -57.81 31.64 42.39
C VAL A 406 -58.71 32.81 42.02
N ARG A 407 -58.99 33.70 42.98
CA ARG A 407 -59.84 34.90 42.80
C ARG A 407 -59.04 36.20 42.72
N ASP A 408 -57.77 36.16 43.07
CA ASP A 408 -56.86 37.31 43.00
C ASP A 408 -56.28 37.41 41.58
N ALA A 409 -56.52 38.56 40.93
CA ALA A 409 -56.17 38.77 39.53
C ALA A 409 -54.64 38.77 39.30
N ASP A 410 -53.85 39.30 40.23
CA ASP A 410 -52.39 39.33 40.12
C ASP A 410 -51.82 37.91 40.23
N VAL A 411 -52.36 37.10 41.15
CA VAL A 411 -51.95 35.69 41.31
C VAL A 411 -52.38 34.85 40.10
N GLN A 412 -53.57 35.12 39.54
CA GLN A 412 -54.05 34.45 38.34
C GLN A 412 -53.17 34.75 37.13
N GLN A 413 -52.77 36.01 36.92
CA GLN A 413 -51.91 36.40 35.79
C GLN A 413 -50.50 35.78 35.90
N ARG A 414 -49.93 35.70 37.12
CA ARG A 414 -48.63 35.03 37.34
C ARG A 414 -48.69 33.53 37.10
N LEU A 415 -49.75 32.86 37.55
CA LEU A 415 -49.92 31.41 37.32
C LEU A 415 -50.16 31.09 35.84
N ALA A 416 -50.87 31.94 35.11
CA ALA A 416 -51.05 31.79 33.66
C ALA A 416 -49.71 31.88 32.92
N GLY A 417 -48.88 32.88 33.24
CA GLY A 417 -47.52 33.00 32.67
C GLY A 417 -46.66 31.76 32.93
N ASN A 418 -46.68 31.20 34.15
CA ASN A 418 -45.93 29.97 34.45
C ASN A 418 -46.42 28.74 33.66
N VAL A 419 -47.71 28.67 33.31
CA VAL A 419 -48.25 27.60 32.47
C VAL A 419 -47.77 27.76 31.04
N ASP A 420 -47.77 28.99 30.51
CA ASP A 420 -47.26 29.30 29.17
C ASP A 420 -45.76 28.99 29.07
N ASP A 421 -44.98 29.35 30.09
CA ASP A 421 -43.54 29.01 30.18
C ASP A 421 -43.32 27.50 30.18
N LEU A 422 -44.10 26.72 30.93
CA LEU A 422 -44.02 25.26 30.92
C LEU A 422 -44.37 24.66 29.55
N GLN A 423 -45.36 25.22 28.85
CA GLN A 423 -45.70 24.79 27.50
C GLN A 423 -44.59 25.11 26.48
N ALA A 424 -43.95 26.28 26.60
CA ALA A 424 -42.80 26.63 25.79
C ALA A 424 -41.64 25.65 26.01
N VAL A 425 -41.30 25.34 27.26
CA VAL A 425 -40.25 24.36 27.60
C VAL A 425 -40.57 22.97 27.07
N ILE A 426 -41.82 22.50 27.18
CA ILE A 426 -42.24 21.21 26.59
C ILE A 426 -42.02 21.20 25.07
N GLN A 427 -42.33 22.29 24.39
CA GLN A 427 -42.18 22.40 22.94
C GLN A 427 -40.70 22.47 22.50
N GLU A 428 -39.85 23.14 23.28
CA GLU A 428 -38.39 23.15 23.10
C GLU A 428 -37.80 21.75 23.26
N ILE A 429 -38.15 21.04 24.35
CA ILE A 429 -37.68 19.67 24.60
C ILE A 429 -38.16 18.72 23.49
N ARG A 430 -39.41 18.84 23.03
CA ARG A 430 -39.92 18.04 21.92
C ARG A 430 -39.12 18.27 20.65
N THR A 431 -38.76 19.52 20.35
CA THR A 431 -37.91 19.86 19.20
C THR A 431 -36.52 19.22 19.34
N ALA A 432 -35.90 19.32 20.52
CA ALA A 432 -34.62 18.69 20.79
C ALA A 432 -34.66 17.14 20.69
N ILE A 433 -35.75 16.50 21.13
CA ILE A 433 -35.99 15.05 20.98
C ILE A 433 -36.06 14.65 19.50
N PHE A 434 -36.70 15.46 18.66
CA PHE A 434 -36.76 15.22 17.22
C PHE A 434 -35.37 15.37 16.55
N ASP A 435 -34.57 16.34 17.00
CA ASP A 435 -33.19 16.50 16.53
C ASP A 435 -32.30 15.31 16.97
N LEU A 436 -32.52 14.79 18.18
CA LEU A 436 -31.82 13.63 18.75
C LEU A 436 -32.13 12.32 18.01
N HIS A 437 -33.38 12.09 17.62
CA HIS A 437 -33.80 10.91 16.84
C HIS A 437 -33.31 10.91 15.38
N GLY A 438 -32.57 11.94 14.97
CA GLY A 438 -32.01 11.98 13.62
C GLY A 438 -33.10 12.01 12.56
N GLY A 439 -33.95 13.05 12.58
CA GLY A 439 -34.77 13.37 11.42
C GLY A 439 -33.89 13.36 10.16
N ALA A 440 -34.27 12.56 9.17
CA ALA A 440 -33.52 12.32 7.93
C ALA A 440 -32.89 13.61 7.38
N PRO A 441 -31.69 13.56 6.74
CA PRO A 441 -30.87 14.73 6.37
C PRO A 441 -31.53 15.82 5.51
N GLY A 442 -32.80 15.69 5.11
CA GLY A 442 -33.62 16.76 4.51
C GLY A 442 -34.33 17.68 5.53
N ALA A 443 -34.71 17.18 6.70
CA ALA A 443 -35.59 17.89 7.65
C ALA A 443 -34.93 19.12 8.31
N THR A 444 -33.68 18.96 8.76
CA THR A 444 -32.88 20.02 9.39
C THR A 444 -32.38 21.04 8.36
N ARG A 445 -32.22 20.66 7.08
CA ARG A 445 -31.79 21.59 6.02
C ARG A 445 -32.87 22.58 5.61
N LEU A 446 -34.12 22.16 5.42
CA LEU A 446 -35.16 23.08 4.94
C LEU A 446 -35.42 24.20 5.96
N ARG A 447 -35.58 23.88 7.25
CA ARG A 447 -35.76 24.92 8.28
C ARG A 447 -34.62 25.93 8.26
N GLN A 448 -33.38 25.45 8.29
CA GLN A 448 -32.20 26.31 8.27
C GLN A 448 -32.16 27.20 7.02
N ARG A 449 -32.41 26.63 5.83
CA ARG A 449 -32.47 27.37 4.56
C ARG A 449 -33.54 28.46 4.57
N LEU A 450 -34.71 28.20 5.17
CA LEU A 450 -35.78 29.18 5.28
C LEU A 450 -35.43 30.30 6.27
N ASP A 451 -34.85 29.96 7.43
CA ASP A 451 -34.39 30.95 8.40
C ASP A 451 -33.29 31.85 7.81
N GLU A 452 -32.32 31.28 7.07
CA GLU A 452 -31.29 32.03 6.35
C GLU A 452 -31.88 32.97 5.28
N ALA A 453 -32.86 32.49 4.50
CA ALA A 453 -33.55 33.29 3.49
C ALA A 453 -34.32 34.47 4.11
N ILE A 454 -34.91 34.30 5.30
CA ILE A 454 -35.60 35.37 6.03
C ILE A 454 -34.59 36.37 6.59
N ALA A 455 -33.53 35.88 7.24
CA ALA A 455 -32.49 36.71 7.86
C ALA A 455 -31.77 37.61 6.85
N GLN A 456 -31.61 37.16 5.59
CA GLN A 456 -30.98 37.94 4.53
C GLN A 456 -31.63 39.32 4.29
N PHE A 457 -32.93 39.46 4.58
CA PHE A 457 -33.68 40.70 4.34
C PHE A 457 -34.12 41.42 5.63
N ALA A 458 -33.83 40.86 6.80
CA ALA A 458 -34.12 41.46 8.10
C ALA A 458 -33.14 42.62 8.39
N GLY A 459 -33.54 43.85 8.04
CA GLY A 459 -32.77 45.07 8.33
C GLY A 459 -33.14 45.74 9.66
N ALA A 460 -32.38 46.75 10.08
CA ALA A 460 -32.67 47.54 11.28
C ALA A 460 -33.99 48.31 11.11
N GLY A 461 -35.05 47.88 11.82
CA GLY A 461 -36.36 48.53 11.83
C GLY A 461 -37.56 47.64 11.47
N LEU A 462 -37.34 46.37 11.10
CA LEU A 462 -38.40 45.40 10.80
C LEU A 462 -38.41 44.26 11.82
N HIS A 463 -39.51 44.07 12.55
CA HIS A 463 -39.69 42.94 13.45
C HIS A 463 -40.23 41.74 12.67
N THR A 464 -39.44 40.65 12.63
CA THR A 464 -39.83 39.44 11.90
C THR A 464 -40.17 38.31 12.87
N THR A 465 -41.36 37.72 12.71
CA THR A 465 -41.83 36.56 13.49
C THR A 465 -41.96 35.35 12.58
N THR A 466 -41.24 34.27 12.87
CA THR A 466 -41.28 33.02 12.08
C THR A 466 -41.94 31.90 12.87
N ARG A 467 -42.89 31.17 12.27
CA ARG A 467 -43.58 30.03 12.90
C ARG A 467 -43.64 28.83 11.97
N PHE A 468 -43.14 27.69 12.43
CA PHE A 468 -43.23 26.41 11.74
C PHE A 468 -44.24 25.49 12.43
N VAL A 469 -45.16 24.90 11.68
CA VAL A 469 -46.19 23.99 12.20
C VAL A 469 -46.18 22.70 11.39
N GLY A 470 -45.96 21.56 12.03
CA GLY A 470 -45.90 20.26 11.36
C GLY A 470 -44.49 19.84 10.89
N PRO A 471 -44.35 18.61 10.36
CA PRO A 471 -43.04 17.97 10.15
C PRO A 471 -42.43 18.34 8.79
N LEU A 472 -41.48 19.29 8.75
CA LEU A 472 -40.76 19.66 7.51
C LEU A 472 -39.96 18.51 6.87
N SER A 473 -39.75 17.40 7.59
CA SER A 473 -39.06 16.21 7.11
C SER A 473 -39.77 15.48 5.96
N VAL A 474 -41.07 15.68 5.80
CA VAL A 474 -41.87 15.01 4.75
C VAL A 474 -41.80 15.77 3.41
N VAL A 475 -41.18 16.95 3.39
CA VAL A 475 -41.00 17.77 2.20
C VAL A 475 -39.80 17.24 1.42
N ASP A 476 -40.02 16.81 0.18
CA ASP A 476 -38.94 16.37 -0.70
C ASP A 476 -38.02 17.53 -1.12
N ALA A 477 -36.86 17.20 -1.70
CA ALA A 477 -35.85 18.20 -2.08
C ALA A 477 -36.36 19.22 -3.12
N THR A 478 -37.20 18.80 -4.06
CA THR A 478 -37.73 19.69 -5.10
C THR A 478 -38.70 20.69 -4.52
N LEU A 479 -39.62 20.22 -3.66
CA LEU A 479 -40.59 21.05 -2.98
C LEU A 479 -39.93 21.99 -1.96
N ALA A 480 -38.86 21.52 -1.31
CA ALA A 480 -38.01 22.33 -0.44
C ALA A 480 -37.35 23.51 -1.19
N ASP A 481 -36.84 23.28 -2.40
CA ASP A 481 -36.26 24.33 -3.25
C ASP A 481 -37.32 25.35 -3.69
N HIS A 482 -38.53 24.88 -4.01
CA HIS A 482 -39.65 25.76 -4.31
C HIS A 482 -40.05 26.60 -3.10
N ALA A 483 -40.18 26.00 -1.91
CA ALA A 483 -40.54 26.69 -0.68
C ALA A 483 -39.51 27.77 -0.29
N GLU A 484 -38.21 27.48 -0.40
CA GLU A 484 -37.16 28.47 -0.14
C GLU A 484 -37.21 29.64 -1.12
N ALA A 485 -37.39 29.35 -2.41
CA ALA A 485 -37.54 30.40 -3.41
C ALA A 485 -38.78 31.26 -3.15
N VAL A 486 -39.88 30.65 -2.70
CA VAL A 486 -41.12 31.36 -2.34
C VAL A 486 -40.90 32.27 -1.14
N VAL A 487 -40.32 31.77 -0.05
CA VAL A 487 -40.03 32.56 1.15
C VAL A 487 -39.10 33.73 0.82
N ARG A 488 -38.00 33.48 0.11
CA ARG A 488 -37.04 34.52 -0.28
C ARG A 488 -37.69 35.65 -1.07
N GLU A 489 -38.46 35.30 -2.10
CA GLU A 489 -39.10 36.27 -2.98
C GLU A 489 -40.24 37.02 -2.27
N ALA A 490 -41.06 36.32 -1.48
CA ALA A 490 -42.16 36.92 -0.73
C ALA A 490 -41.64 37.90 0.35
N VAL A 491 -40.62 37.51 1.10
CA VAL A 491 -39.96 38.37 2.10
C VAL A 491 -39.28 39.56 1.42
N SER A 492 -38.56 39.34 0.32
CA SER A 492 -37.92 40.45 -0.44
C SER A 492 -38.95 41.47 -0.93
N ASN A 493 -40.10 41.00 -1.41
CA ASN A 493 -41.18 41.87 -1.87
C ASN A 493 -41.82 42.66 -0.72
N ALA A 494 -42.07 42.01 0.42
CA ALA A 494 -42.56 42.69 1.61
C ALA A 494 -41.60 43.81 2.07
N VAL A 495 -40.29 43.50 2.17
CA VAL A 495 -39.27 44.47 2.61
C VAL A 495 -39.13 45.64 1.63
N ARG A 496 -39.11 45.37 0.32
CA ARG A 496 -38.91 46.42 -0.70
C ARG A 496 -40.13 47.30 -0.92
N HIS A 497 -41.33 46.73 -0.81
CA HIS A 497 -42.54 47.38 -1.30
C HIS A 497 -43.55 47.75 -0.23
N ALA A 498 -43.59 47.07 0.92
CA ALA A 498 -44.63 47.26 1.92
C ALA A 498 -44.38 48.47 2.85
N LYS A 499 -43.11 48.84 3.11
CA LYS A 499 -42.74 49.76 4.21
C LYS A 499 -43.33 49.32 5.56
N ALA A 500 -43.31 48.02 5.80
CA ALA A 500 -43.84 47.38 7.00
C ALA A 500 -42.92 47.58 8.22
N SER A 501 -43.50 47.58 9.42
CA SER A 501 -42.80 47.48 10.71
C SER A 501 -42.81 46.05 11.26
N GLU A 502 -43.76 45.23 10.83
CA GLU A 502 -43.90 43.84 11.25
C GLU A 502 -44.06 42.91 10.04
N LEU A 503 -43.34 41.79 10.07
CA LEU A 503 -43.41 40.73 9.07
C LEU A 503 -43.60 39.38 9.78
N THR A 504 -44.66 38.66 9.44
CA THR A 504 -44.89 37.31 9.94
C THR A 504 -44.73 36.30 8.81
N VAL A 505 -43.86 35.31 9.01
CA VAL A 505 -43.70 34.17 8.11
C VAL A 505 -44.18 32.91 8.82
N ARG A 506 -45.19 32.26 8.26
CA ARG A 506 -45.72 31.00 8.79
C ARG A 506 -45.58 29.91 7.74
N VAL A 507 -44.97 28.79 8.13
CA VAL A 507 -44.85 27.61 7.28
C VAL A 507 -45.55 26.46 7.98
N SER A 508 -46.56 25.88 7.33
CA SER A 508 -47.31 24.75 7.87
C SER A 508 -47.28 23.55 6.94
N VAL A 509 -47.11 22.37 7.52
CA VAL A 509 -47.06 21.07 6.86
C VAL A 509 -48.18 20.21 7.46
N ALA A 510 -49.19 19.91 6.66
CA ALA A 510 -50.29 19.00 6.99
C ALA A 510 -50.52 18.05 5.81
N ASP A 511 -51.70 18.06 5.18
CA ASP A 511 -51.93 17.41 3.88
C ASP A 511 -51.30 18.23 2.73
N ASP A 512 -51.10 19.53 2.97
CA ASP A 512 -50.44 20.47 2.07
C ASP A 512 -49.22 21.11 2.76
N LEU A 513 -48.24 21.55 1.96
CA LEU A 513 -47.22 22.51 2.38
C LEU A 513 -47.71 23.93 2.06
N CYS A 514 -47.94 24.72 3.11
CA CYS A 514 -48.37 26.11 2.99
C CYS A 514 -47.34 27.08 3.57
N VAL A 515 -47.02 28.11 2.80
CA VAL A 515 -46.19 29.25 3.18
C VAL A 515 -47.07 30.50 3.18
N GLU A 516 -47.18 31.14 4.33
CA GLU A 516 -47.89 32.41 4.52
C GLU A 516 -46.90 33.50 4.89
N VAL A 517 -46.93 34.61 4.16
CA VAL A 517 -46.14 35.82 4.46
C VAL A 517 -47.11 36.98 4.62
N ALA A 518 -47.12 37.56 5.82
CA ALA A 518 -48.03 38.64 6.19
C ALA A 518 -47.24 39.87 6.66
N ASP A 519 -47.53 41.02 6.09
CA ASP A 519 -46.97 42.31 6.50
C ASP A 519 -48.06 43.26 7.03
N ASP A 520 -47.65 44.34 7.71
CA ASP A 520 -48.51 45.43 8.22
C ASP A 520 -48.38 46.73 7.37
N GLY A 521 -47.79 46.64 6.18
CA GLY A 521 -47.42 47.80 5.37
C GLY A 521 -48.56 48.41 4.56
N ARG A 522 -48.23 49.06 3.45
CA ARG A 522 -49.23 49.77 2.61
C ARG A 522 -50.16 48.86 1.78
N GLY A 523 -49.90 47.56 1.76
CA GLY A 523 -50.58 46.61 0.87
C GLY A 523 -50.13 46.74 -0.60
N ILE A 524 -50.70 45.89 -1.47
CA ILE A 524 -50.45 45.91 -2.92
C ILE A 524 -51.59 46.66 -3.62
N ASP A 525 -51.27 47.75 -4.32
CA ASP A 525 -52.18 48.45 -5.23
C ASP A 525 -52.05 47.83 -6.65
N GLU A 526 -53.15 47.54 -7.35
CA GLU A 526 -53.09 46.99 -8.71
C GLU A 526 -52.85 48.08 -9.80
N PRO A 527 -52.06 47.80 -10.85
CA PRO A 527 -51.18 46.64 -11.06
C PRO A 527 -49.70 47.03 -10.93
N VAL A 528 -49.05 46.58 -9.86
CA VAL A 528 -47.58 46.58 -9.75
C VAL A 528 -47.01 45.41 -10.56
N THR A 529 -45.92 45.70 -11.25
CA THR A 529 -45.16 44.88 -12.22
C THR A 529 -45.15 43.37 -11.94
N GLU A 530 -45.63 42.60 -12.91
CA GLU A 530 -46.03 41.19 -12.82
C GLU A 530 -44.93 40.14 -12.58
N SER A 531 -43.64 40.48 -12.54
CA SER A 531 -42.56 39.46 -12.63
C SER A 531 -42.43 38.57 -11.38
N GLY A 532 -42.42 39.15 -10.18
CA GLY A 532 -42.21 38.41 -8.93
C GLY A 532 -43.38 37.50 -8.57
N LEU A 533 -44.61 38.03 -8.60
CA LEU A 533 -45.83 37.25 -8.31
C LEU A 533 -46.11 36.18 -9.37
N ARG A 534 -45.75 36.42 -10.64
CA ARG A 534 -45.85 35.42 -11.71
C ARG A 534 -44.90 34.25 -11.48
N ASN A 535 -43.68 34.50 -11.01
CA ASN A 535 -42.74 33.43 -10.67
C ASN A 535 -43.22 32.60 -9.48
N LEU A 536 -43.81 33.24 -8.46
CA LEU A 536 -44.41 32.52 -7.32
C LEU A 536 -45.61 31.67 -7.75
N ARG A 537 -46.47 32.20 -8.63
CA ARG A 537 -47.63 31.47 -9.17
C ARG A 537 -47.20 30.29 -10.04
N ALA A 538 -46.22 30.48 -10.93
CA ALA A 538 -45.68 29.41 -11.76
C ALA A 538 -45.05 28.28 -10.92
N ARG A 539 -44.41 28.61 -9.79
CA ARG A 539 -43.90 27.59 -8.85
C ARG A 539 -45.01 26.85 -8.11
N ALA A 540 -46.13 27.51 -7.80
CA ALA A 540 -47.30 26.85 -7.23
C ALA A 540 -47.92 25.86 -8.23
N GLU A 541 -48.13 26.32 -9.48
CA GLU A 541 -48.72 25.51 -10.55
C GLU A 541 -47.84 24.31 -10.92
N ALA A 542 -46.52 24.49 -10.97
CA ALA A 542 -45.57 23.39 -11.22
C ALA A 542 -45.61 22.29 -10.15
N ALA A 543 -46.01 22.63 -8.93
CA ALA A 543 -46.17 21.71 -7.81
C ALA A 543 -47.65 21.34 -7.55
N GLY A 544 -48.56 21.65 -8.49
CA GLY A 544 -49.98 21.28 -8.41
C GLY A 544 -50.81 22.08 -7.40
N GLY A 545 -50.31 23.21 -6.91
CA GLY A 545 -50.98 24.07 -5.92
C GLY A 545 -51.37 25.45 -6.44
N GLY A 546 -51.56 26.38 -5.50
CA GLY A 546 -52.05 27.74 -5.78
C GLY A 546 -51.38 28.84 -4.97
N LEU A 547 -51.49 30.07 -5.47
CA LEU A 547 -51.04 31.29 -4.82
C LEU A 547 -52.21 32.28 -4.69
N THR A 548 -52.52 32.71 -3.46
CA THR A 548 -53.44 33.81 -3.19
C THR A 548 -52.70 34.99 -2.57
N VAL A 549 -53.14 36.19 -2.91
CA VAL A 549 -52.60 37.44 -2.38
C VAL A 549 -53.79 38.32 -2.02
N GLU A 550 -53.88 38.68 -0.75
CA GLU A 550 -55.03 39.39 -0.18
C GLU A 550 -54.56 40.64 0.57
N LYS A 551 -55.39 41.67 0.57
CA LYS A 551 -55.19 42.85 1.40
C LYS A 551 -55.77 42.57 2.79
N ARG A 552 -55.00 42.86 3.84
CA ARG A 552 -55.42 42.59 5.22
C ARG A 552 -56.30 43.71 5.78
N ASP A 553 -57.29 43.32 6.59
CA ASP A 553 -58.08 44.25 7.39
C ASP A 553 -57.17 44.92 8.44
N GLY A 554 -56.89 46.21 8.25
CA GLY A 554 -55.96 46.98 9.09
C GLY A 554 -54.67 47.45 8.39
N GLY A 555 -54.47 47.10 7.11
CA GLY A 555 -53.27 47.44 6.35
C GLY A 555 -52.36 46.24 6.11
N GLY A 556 -51.60 46.28 5.02
CA GLY A 556 -50.63 45.26 4.65
C GLY A 556 -51.15 44.19 3.68
N THR A 557 -50.28 43.22 3.41
CA THR A 557 -50.53 42.12 2.46
C THR A 557 -50.47 40.78 3.18
N LEU A 558 -51.33 39.83 2.77
CA LEU A 558 -51.20 38.41 3.08
C LEU A 558 -50.95 37.66 1.77
N LEU A 559 -49.78 37.05 1.65
CA LEU A 559 -49.46 36.12 0.57
C LEU A 559 -49.55 34.70 1.11
N ARG A 560 -50.33 33.84 0.45
CA ARG A 560 -50.44 32.42 0.79
C ARG A 560 -50.11 31.58 -0.44
N TRP A 561 -49.09 30.75 -0.32
CA TRP A 561 -48.67 29.77 -1.31
C TRP A 561 -48.88 28.38 -0.72
N CYS A 562 -49.71 27.54 -1.33
CA CYS A 562 -50.03 26.20 -0.83
C CYS A 562 -49.95 25.18 -1.95
N VAL A 563 -49.31 24.04 -1.67
CA VAL A 563 -49.12 22.94 -2.61
C VAL A 563 -49.37 21.61 -1.91
N PRO A 564 -49.99 20.62 -2.58
CA PRO A 564 -50.24 19.32 -1.98
C PRO A 564 -48.94 18.57 -1.71
N LEU A 565 -48.90 17.83 -0.60
CA LEU A 565 -47.84 16.87 -0.35
C LEU A 565 -48.20 15.54 -1.03
N PRO A 566 -47.23 14.87 -1.68
CA PRO A 566 -47.47 13.62 -2.40
C PRO A 566 -47.91 12.44 -1.52
#